data_AF-F9DXF4-F1
#
_entry.id   AF-F9DXF4-F1
#
_cell.length_a   1.000
_cell.length_b   1.000
_cell.length_c   1.000
_cell.angle_alpha   90.00
_cell.angle_beta   90.00
_cell.angle_gamma   90.00
#
_symmetry.space_group_name_H-M   'P 1'
#
loop_
_entity.id
_entity.type
_entity.pdbx_description
1 polymer ?
#
loop_
_entity_poly.entity_id
_entity_poly.type
_entity_poly.pdbx_seq_one_letter_code
_entity_poly.pdbx_strand_id
1 'polypeptide(L)'
;MKKRVFPVLIGAAFLIGGCGTAETSDTGQNASADQDGWQTVKKVAGREIIAELEQSVEEFPLRDEAAAEQINNPDYKAGFFGKPSKELEEDMAVQAIEGPIAIEAVEDVYGGNGGFEKEGVLFIDNQADGAAQSGIWIGVKNPDERVQQVIDILQPKVDEGKILAKPIYIFRSPHTQHELYRMQDEVAEVLKSMKQERGSFALSVNTKTGVVEIGHDYLKPEQQKELEEQFPDYAFRFKQEGNMVAEPGESAVIKPAQIMSETPVNEGGFIMGMSEGSIFVSGGTEGATNYSFTEAGQLTVGQRVKVEATGGIAESYPAQGAAKFVEILPDYKPAGATLSESQAVAKAIKEKKQEFFNVNVITEVQYDGNRKLWILEISDDSMVEVEDR
;
A
#
# COMPACT_ATOMS: atom_id res chain seq x y z
N MET A 1 41.00 -20.16 1.66
CA MET A 1 41.97 -19.59 0.71
C MET A 1 41.20 -19.21 -0.55
N LYS A 2 41.16 -17.99 -1.10
CA LYS A 2 41.85 -16.71 -0.91
C LYS A 2 40.81 -15.59 -1.10
N LYS A 3 40.72 -14.65 -0.16
CA LYS A 3 40.05 -13.35 -0.35
C LYS A 3 40.98 -12.48 -1.20
N ARG A 4 40.47 -11.87 -2.27
CA ARG A 4 41.19 -10.84 -3.02
C ARG A 4 40.69 -9.47 -2.56
N VAL A 5 41.56 -8.79 -1.83
CA VAL A 5 41.47 -7.38 -1.45
C VAL A 5 42.12 -6.60 -2.59
N PHE A 6 41.42 -5.63 -3.17
CA PHE A 6 42.01 -4.64 -4.07
C PHE A 6 42.19 -3.33 -3.29
N PRO A 7 43.40 -2.75 -3.26
CA PRO A 7 43.63 -1.50 -2.56
C PRO A 7 43.24 -0.30 -3.42
N VAL A 8 42.60 0.65 -2.75
CA VAL A 8 42.39 2.05 -3.14
C VAL A 8 43.75 2.72 -3.38
N LEU A 9 43.90 3.39 -4.53
CA LEU A 9 45.03 4.28 -4.82
C LEU A 9 44.49 5.68 -5.07
N ILE A 10 44.67 6.52 -4.05
CA ILE A 10 44.49 7.97 -4.06
C ILE A 10 45.61 8.56 -4.94
N GLY A 11 45.22 9.29 -5.98
CA GLY A 11 46.12 10.07 -6.82
C GLY A 11 45.63 11.50 -6.95
N ALA A 12 46.05 12.35 -6.01
CA ALA A 12 45.92 13.80 -6.12
C ALA A 12 47.01 14.32 -7.07
N ALA A 13 46.61 15.06 -8.11
CA ALA A 13 47.52 15.86 -8.91
C ALA A 13 46.93 17.27 -9.05
N PHE A 14 47.48 18.18 -8.24
CA PHE A 14 47.43 19.62 -8.46
C PHE A 14 48.26 19.95 -9.71
N LEU A 15 47.68 20.67 -10.66
CA LEU A 15 48.43 21.55 -11.55
C LEU A 15 47.73 22.90 -11.65
N ILE A 16 48.43 23.90 -11.10
CA ILE A 16 48.20 25.32 -11.26
C ILE A 16 48.97 25.78 -12.51
N GLY A 17 48.36 26.65 -13.33
CA GLY A 17 49.10 27.66 -14.07
C GLY A 17 48.68 27.84 -15.53
N GLY A 18 48.12 29.02 -15.84
CA GLY A 18 48.06 29.52 -17.21
C GLY A 18 47.03 30.63 -17.45
N CYS A 19 47.36 31.86 -17.06
CA CYS A 19 46.69 33.06 -17.56
C CYS A 19 46.82 33.15 -19.09
N GLY A 20 45.71 33.42 -19.78
CA GLY A 20 45.70 33.80 -21.19
C GLY A 20 44.44 34.61 -21.49
N THR A 21 44.53 35.92 -21.36
CA THR A 21 43.53 36.89 -21.84
C THR A 21 43.65 37.05 -23.35
N ALA A 22 42.58 36.75 -24.07
CA ALA A 22 42.34 37.25 -25.43
C ALA A 22 40.83 37.48 -25.60
N GLU A 23 40.43 38.75 -25.63
CA GLU A 23 39.13 39.19 -26.11
C GLU A 23 39.05 39.00 -27.63
N THR A 24 37.97 38.39 -28.13
CA THR A 24 37.33 38.82 -29.38
C THR A 24 35.90 38.28 -29.50
N SER A 25 34.95 39.22 -29.39
CA SER A 25 33.68 39.38 -30.15
C SER A 25 32.70 38.21 -30.34
N ASP A 26 31.53 38.36 -29.71
CA ASP A 26 30.16 38.18 -30.22
C ASP A 26 29.92 37.19 -31.37
N THR A 27 29.18 36.12 -31.11
CA THR A 27 27.83 35.85 -31.65
C THR A 27 27.33 34.47 -31.22
N GLY A 28 26.18 34.42 -30.54
CA GLY A 28 25.47 33.18 -30.21
C GLY A 28 24.90 33.21 -28.79
N GLN A 29 23.76 33.88 -28.63
CA GLN A 29 22.98 33.86 -27.39
C GLN A 29 22.55 32.43 -27.08
N ASN A 30 23.30 31.73 -26.23
CA ASN A 30 22.70 30.76 -25.32
C ASN A 30 21.93 31.59 -24.31
N ALA A 31 20.60 31.50 -24.31
CA ALA A 31 19.78 32.05 -23.25
C ALA A 31 20.05 31.26 -21.97
N SER A 32 21.13 31.61 -21.27
CA SER A 32 21.24 31.32 -19.85
C SER A 32 20.11 32.09 -19.17
N ALA A 33 19.19 31.37 -18.55
CA ALA A 33 18.14 31.98 -17.77
C ALA A 33 18.78 32.64 -16.55
N ASP A 34 19.10 33.94 -16.65
CA ASP A 34 19.22 34.84 -15.51
C ASP A 34 17.83 34.92 -14.86
N GLN A 35 17.43 33.87 -14.13
CA GLN A 35 16.22 33.86 -13.32
C GLN A 35 16.53 34.48 -11.97
N ASP A 36 16.42 35.79 -11.90
CA ASP A 36 16.30 36.52 -10.65
C ASP A 36 15.00 36.04 -9.93
N GLY A 37 15.08 34.93 -9.18
CA GLY A 37 14.08 34.50 -8.20
C GLY A 37 13.18 33.28 -8.50
N TRP A 38 13.46 32.42 -9.48
CA TRP A 38 12.65 31.21 -9.78
C TRP A 38 11.14 31.48 -9.86
N GLN A 39 10.75 32.48 -10.65
CA GLN A 39 9.36 32.89 -10.78
C GLN A 39 8.51 31.83 -11.49
N THR A 40 7.21 31.84 -11.24
CA THR A 40 6.26 30.94 -11.90
C THR A 40 6.18 31.24 -13.39
N VAL A 41 6.57 30.27 -14.22
CA VAL A 41 6.49 30.33 -15.69
C VAL A 41 5.05 30.08 -16.15
N LYS A 42 4.42 29.03 -15.62
CA LYS A 42 3.03 28.66 -15.93
C LYS A 42 2.41 27.80 -14.83
N LYS A 43 1.11 27.53 -14.94
CA LYS A 43 0.41 26.56 -14.09
C LYS A 43 0.01 25.33 -14.88
N VAL A 44 0.34 24.15 -14.35
CA VAL A 44 -0.04 22.85 -14.94
C VAL A 44 -0.64 21.99 -13.83
N ALA A 45 -1.86 21.49 -14.05
CA ALA A 45 -2.60 20.73 -13.04
C ALA A 45 -2.66 21.44 -11.66
N GLY A 46 -2.76 22.78 -11.66
CA GLY A 46 -2.78 23.60 -10.44
C GLY A 46 -1.41 23.87 -9.79
N ARG A 47 -0.32 23.30 -10.31
CA ARG A 47 1.05 23.46 -9.78
C ARG A 47 1.80 24.58 -10.49
N GLU A 48 2.62 25.31 -9.74
CA GLU A 48 3.43 26.43 -10.23
C GLU A 48 4.74 25.92 -10.82
N ILE A 49 4.81 25.86 -12.14
CA ILE A 49 6.02 25.46 -12.87
C ILE A 49 7.02 26.60 -12.78
N ILE A 50 8.24 26.30 -12.36
CA ILE A 50 9.32 27.28 -12.15
C ILE A 50 10.42 27.17 -13.21
N ALA A 51 10.50 26.04 -13.91
CA ALA A 51 11.41 25.82 -15.01
C ALA A 51 10.87 24.79 -15.99
N GLU A 52 11.34 24.85 -17.24
CA GLU A 52 10.95 23.96 -18.32
C GLU A 52 12.18 23.51 -19.10
N LEU A 53 12.13 22.28 -19.62
CA LEU A 53 13.05 21.81 -20.65
C LEU A 53 12.52 22.22 -22.02
N GLU A 54 13.41 22.56 -22.94
CA GLU A 54 13.05 22.94 -24.30
C GLU A 54 13.13 21.72 -25.23
N GLN A 55 12.06 21.43 -25.96
CA GLN A 55 12.08 20.36 -26.95
C GLN A 55 12.78 20.86 -28.23
N SER A 56 14.02 20.43 -28.47
CA SER A 56 14.87 20.94 -29.57
C SER A 56 14.93 20.03 -30.81
N VAL A 57 14.52 18.76 -30.69
CA VAL A 57 14.42 17.80 -31.81
C VAL A 57 12.97 17.38 -32.06
N GLU A 58 12.63 17.13 -33.33
CA GLU A 58 11.28 16.73 -33.76
C GLU A 58 11.10 15.20 -33.81
N GLU A 59 12.18 14.44 -33.91
CA GLU A 59 12.17 12.97 -33.99
C GLU A 59 12.96 12.36 -32.81
N PHE A 60 12.47 11.22 -32.29
CA PHE A 60 12.99 10.59 -31.06
C PHE A 60 13.28 9.10 -31.24
N PRO A 61 14.07 8.69 -32.25
CA PRO A 61 14.22 7.28 -32.62
C PRO A 61 14.70 6.40 -31.45
N LEU A 62 15.58 6.93 -30.59
CA LEU A 62 16.08 6.21 -29.42
C LEU A 62 14.99 6.00 -28.35
N ARG A 63 14.17 7.02 -28.10
CA ARG A 63 13.03 6.95 -27.17
C ARG A 63 11.93 6.05 -27.73
N ASP A 64 11.64 6.15 -29.03
CA ASP A 64 10.62 5.35 -29.70
C ASP A 64 10.99 3.86 -29.73
N GLU A 65 12.27 3.53 -29.94
CA GLU A 65 12.77 2.15 -29.83
C GLU A 65 12.58 1.60 -28.41
N ALA A 66 13.01 2.35 -27.39
CA ALA A 66 12.85 1.94 -25.99
C ALA A 66 11.37 1.80 -25.58
N ALA A 67 10.50 2.69 -26.06
CA ALA A 67 9.06 2.61 -25.81
C ALA A 67 8.44 1.38 -26.51
N ALA A 68 8.89 1.08 -27.74
CA ALA A 68 8.47 -0.10 -28.47
C ALA A 68 8.84 -1.41 -27.74
N GLU A 69 9.96 -1.46 -27.03
CA GLU A 69 10.32 -2.62 -26.20
C GLU A 69 9.33 -2.83 -25.04
N GLN A 70 8.91 -1.74 -24.36
CA GLN A 70 7.94 -1.83 -23.25
C GLN A 70 6.58 -2.37 -23.69
N ILE A 71 6.03 -1.84 -24.78
CA ILE A 71 4.71 -2.25 -25.29
C ILE A 71 4.75 -3.64 -25.95
N ASN A 72 5.94 -4.11 -26.37
CA ASN A 72 6.09 -5.44 -26.93
C ASN A 72 6.27 -6.54 -25.87
N ASN A 73 6.51 -6.16 -24.62
CA ASN A 73 6.62 -7.07 -23.48
C ASN A 73 5.37 -7.96 -23.35
N PRO A 74 5.52 -9.29 -23.22
CA PRO A 74 4.40 -10.21 -22.98
C PRO A 74 3.52 -9.81 -21.79
N ASP A 75 4.10 -9.23 -20.74
CA ASP A 75 3.36 -8.85 -19.53
C ASP A 75 2.38 -7.69 -19.80
N TYR A 76 2.81 -6.70 -20.60
CA TYR A 76 1.93 -5.65 -21.09
C TYR A 76 0.79 -6.22 -21.94
N LYS A 77 1.12 -7.09 -22.90
CA LYS A 77 0.13 -7.72 -23.80
C LYS A 77 -0.86 -8.62 -23.07
N ALA A 78 -0.43 -9.27 -21.99
CA ALA A 78 -1.27 -10.08 -21.12
C ALA A 78 -2.12 -9.24 -20.14
N GLY A 79 -1.91 -7.91 -20.10
CA GLY A 79 -2.69 -6.98 -19.30
C GLY A 79 -2.29 -6.91 -17.83
N PHE A 80 -1.07 -7.35 -17.47
CA PHE A 80 -0.58 -7.29 -16.09
C PHE A 80 -0.47 -5.85 -15.56
N PHE A 81 -0.22 -4.87 -16.44
CA PHE A 81 -0.15 -3.44 -16.10
C PHE A 81 -1.49 -2.71 -16.30
N GLY A 82 -2.58 -3.46 -16.51
CA GLY A 82 -3.88 -2.92 -16.88
C GLY A 82 -4.23 -3.18 -18.35
N LYS A 83 -5.41 -2.72 -18.77
CA LYS A 83 -5.88 -2.94 -20.14
C LYS A 83 -5.03 -2.12 -21.12
N PRO A 84 -4.43 -2.74 -22.15
CA PRO A 84 -3.66 -2.02 -23.17
C PRO A 84 -4.44 -0.84 -23.76
N SER A 85 -3.83 0.33 -23.75
CA SER A 85 -4.40 1.59 -24.24
C SER A 85 -3.27 2.58 -24.57
N LYS A 86 -3.55 3.58 -25.41
CA LYS A 86 -2.54 4.61 -25.73
C LYS A 86 -2.06 5.40 -24.51
N GLU A 87 -2.96 5.59 -23.54
CA GLU A 87 -2.64 6.28 -22.29
C GLU A 87 -1.65 5.44 -21.46
N LEU A 88 -1.90 4.13 -21.37
CA LEU A 88 -1.00 3.21 -20.68
C LEU A 88 0.34 3.03 -21.41
N GLU A 89 0.34 3.05 -22.75
CA GLU A 89 1.58 3.02 -23.54
C GLU A 89 2.48 4.22 -23.21
N GLU A 90 1.89 5.42 -23.13
CA GLU A 90 2.63 6.63 -22.77
C GLU A 90 3.08 6.59 -21.31
N ASP A 91 2.23 6.16 -20.37
CA ASP A 91 2.61 6.00 -18.96
C ASP A 91 3.79 5.05 -18.80
N MET A 92 3.78 3.93 -19.55
CA MET A 92 4.86 2.96 -19.51
C MET A 92 6.16 3.52 -20.10
N ALA A 93 6.07 4.26 -21.21
CA ALA A 93 7.24 4.92 -21.79
C ALA A 93 7.84 5.96 -20.83
N VAL A 94 7.01 6.84 -20.27
CA VAL A 94 7.43 7.87 -19.30
C VAL A 94 8.09 7.25 -18.08
N GLN A 95 7.51 6.18 -17.53
CA GLN A 95 8.08 5.49 -16.37
C GLN A 95 9.38 4.73 -16.67
N ALA A 96 9.52 4.15 -17.86
CA ALA A 96 10.67 3.33 -18.22
C ALA A 96 11.86 4.14 -18.76
N ILE A 97 11.60 5.32 -19.33
CA ILE A 97 12.60 6.10 -20.06
C ILE A 97 12.86 7.43 -19.33
N GLU A 98 11.88 8.33 -19.26
CA GLU A 98 12.05 9.64 -18.66
C GLU A 98 12.24 9.57 -17.13
N GLY A 99 11.52 8.67 -16.45
CA GLY A 99 11.56 8.51 -15.00
C GLY A 99 12.96 8.26 -14.44
N PRO A 100 13.66 7.18 -14.84
CA PRO A 100 14.99 6.86 -14.33
C PRO A 100 16.01 7.95 -14.61
N ILE A 101 15.96 8.57 -15.80
CA ILE A 101 16.88 9.65 -16.19
C ILE A 101 16.64 10.91 -15.35
N ALA A 102 15.38 11.28 -15.12
CA ALA A 102 15.02 12.41 -14.26
C ALA A 102 15.41 12.16 -12.79
N ILE A 103 15.19 10.95 -12.28
CA ILE A 103 15.59 10.56 -10.91
C ILE A 103 17.12 10.63 -10.78
N GLU A 104 17.86 10.05 -11.71
CA GLU A 104 19.34 10.07 -11.71
C GLU A 104 19.87 11.50 -11.72
N ALA A 105 19.33 12.39 -12.57
CA ALA A 105 19.75 13.79 -12.62
C ALA A 105 19.50 14.53 -11.29
N VAL A 106 18.37 14.24 -10.62
CA VAL A 106 18.08 14.80 -9.29
C VAL A 106 19.03 14.23 -8.24
N GLU A 107 19.32 12.93 -8.26
CA GLU A 107 20.23 12.27 -7.32
C GLU A 107 21.69 12.72 -7.51
N ASP A 108 22.12 13.00 -8.73
CA ASP A 108 23.47 13.51 -9.02
C ASP A 108 23.69 14.90 -8.41
N VAL A 109 22.65 15.73 -8.39
CA VAL A 109 22.72 17.12 -7.90
C VAL A 109 22.46 17.22 -6.40
N TYR A 110 21.40 16.56 -5.92
CA TYR A 110 20.94 16.67 -4.53
C TYR A 110 21.45 15.53 -3.63
N GLY A 111 22.09 14.52 -4.22
CA GLY A 111 22.57 13.31 -3.55
C GLY A 111 21.54 12.19 -3.51
N GLY A 112 22.00 10.96 -3.75
CA GLY A 112 21.20 9.74 -3.54
C GLY A 112 20.92 9.42 -2.06
N ASN A 113 20.14 8.36 -1.81
CA ASN A 113 19.73 7.92 -0.46
C ASN A 113 18.93 8.97 0.33
N GLY A 114 17.95 9.62 -0.31
CA GLY A 114 17.06 10.59 0.35
C GLY A 114 17.66 12.00 0.48
N GLY A 115 18.72 12.33 -0.26
CA GLY A 115 19.25 13.69 -0.31
C GLY A 115 18.21 14.71 -0.76
N PHE A 116 17.51 14.40 -1.85
CA PHE A 116 16.44 15.26 -2.40
C PHE A 116 15.20 15.35 -1.50
N GLU A 117 14.93 14.37 -0.64
CA GLU A 117 13.73 14.36 0.22
C GLU A 117 13.67 15.55 1.18
N LYS A 118 14.81 16.15 1.52
CA LYS A 118 14.90 17.35 2.38
C LYS A 118 14.62 18.66 1.64
N GLU A 119 14.64 18.62 0.32
CA GLU A 119 14.61 19.79 -0.56
C GLU A 119 13.28 19.87 -1.32
N GLY A 120 12.64 18.70 -1.52
CA GLY A 120 11.51 18.58 -2.42
C GLY A 120 10.75 17.27 -2.32
N VAL A 121 9.92 17.04 -3.34
CA VAL A 121 9.16 15.81 -3.59
C VAL A 121 9.36 15.39 -5.05
N LEU A 122 9.46 14.09 -5.29
CA LEU A 122 9.51 13.52 -6.64
C LEU A 122 8.42 12.46 -6.75
N PHE A 123 7.58 12.54 -7.77
CA PHE A 123 6.54 11.53 -8.01
C PHE A 123 6.17 11.43 -9.49
N ILE A 124 5.43 10.37 -9.81
CA ILE A 124 4.89 10.12 -11.15
C ILE A 124 3.35 10.27 -11.11
N ASP A 125 2.81 10.94 -12.12
CA ASP A 125 1.37 10.94 -12.43
C ASP A 125 1.16 10.09 -13.69
N ASN A 126 0.19 9.17 -13.65
CA ASN A 126 -0.18 8.30 -14.78
C ASN A 126 -1.59 8.64 -15.27
N GLN A 127 -1.80 8.65 -16.58
CA GLN A 127 -3.13 8.84 -17.17
C GLN A 127 -4.05 7.66 -16.89
N ALA A 128 -3.51 6.44 -16.90
CA ALA A 128 -4.25 5.23 -16.55
C ALA A 128 -4.84 5.27 -15.13
N ASP A 129 -4.22 6.07 -14.24
CA ASP A 129 -4.67 6.30 -12.86
C ASP A 129 -5.56 7.55 -12.71
N GLY A 130 -5.97 8.17 -13.83
CA GLY A 130 -6.88 9.31 -13.88
C GLY A 130 -6.19 10.68 -13.86
N ALA A 131 -4.86 10.75 -14.00
CA ALA A 131 -4.19 12.04 -14.19
C ALA A 131 -4.54 12.63 -15.56
N ALA A 132 -4.52 13.96 -15.67
CA ALA A 132 -4.79 14.65 -16.94
C ALA A 132 -3.73 14.36 -18.01
N GLN A 133 -2.52 13.98 -17.61
CA GLN A 133 -1.38 13.65 -18.46
C GLN A 133 -0.35 12.85 -17.67
N SER A 134 0.47 12.06 -18.37
CA SER A 134 1.60 11.38 -17.78
C SER A 134 2.70 12.39 -17.43
N GLY A 135 3.44 12.15 -16.35
CA GLY A 135 4.57 13.01 -16.04
C GLY A 135 5.40 12.63 -14.83
N ILE A 136 6.67 13.02 -14.90
CA ILE A 136 7.63 13.03 -13.82
C ILE A 136 7.64 14.43 -13.21
N TRP A 137 7.29 14.52 -11.92
CA TRP A 137 7.14 15.78 -11.21
C TRP A 137 8.27 15.95 -10.21
N ILE A 138 9.12 16.95 -10.44
CA ILE A 138 10.24 17.34 -9.59
C ILE A 138 9.85 18.63 -8.87
N GLY A 139 9.40 18.50 -7.62
CA GLY A 139 8.92 19.61 -6.81
C GLY A 139 9.98 20.09 -5.85
N VAL A 140 10.42 21.34 -5.94
CA VAL A 140 11.42 21.92 -5.02
C VAL A 140 10.76 22.98 -4.16
N LYS A 141 10.91 22.89 -2.83
CA LYS A 141 10.26 23.84 -1.91
C LYS A 141 10.93 25.21 -1.96
N ASN A 142 12.26 25.21 -1.84
CA ASN A 142 13.10 26.40 -1.87
C ASN A 142 14.10 26.27 -3.04
N PRO A 143 13.70 26.60 -4.27
CA PRO A 143 14.56 26.46 -5.43
C PRO A 143 15.78 27.40 -5.33
N ASP A 144 16.94 26.87 -5.71
CA ASP A 144 18.25 27.51 -5.71
C ASP A 144 19.03 27.11 -6.98
N GLU A 145 20.33 27.44 -7.09
CA GLU A 145 21.12 27.13 -8.29
C GLU A 145 21.16 25.64 -8.67
N ARG A 146 20.87 24.73 -7.73
CA ARG A 146 20.85 23.28 -8.00
C ARG A 146 19.72 22.88 -8.94
N VAL A 147 18.61 23.62 -8.96
CA VAL A 147 17.54 23.38 -9.95
C VAL A 147 18.08 23.57 -11.37
N GLN A 148 18.93 24.58 -11.59
CA GLN A 148 19.56 24.79 -12.88
C GLN A 148 20.52 23.64 -13.22
N GLN A 149 21.25 23.12 -12.25
CA GLN A 149 22.15 21.97 -12.49
C GLN A 149 21.38 20.72 -12.94
N VAL A 150 20.18 20.47 -12.39
CA VAL A 150 19.32 19.37 -12.86
C VAL A 150 18.90 19.60 -14.31
N ILE A 151 18.52 20.83 -14.67
CA ILE A 151 18.17 21.20 -16.05
C ILE A 151 19.37 21.00 -16.98
N ASP A 152 20.56 21.42 -16.58
CA ASP A 152 21.78 21.30 -17.36
C ASP A 152 22.18 19.84 -17.62
N ILE A 153 21.76 18.90 -16.75
CA ILE A 153 21.93 17.46 -16.96
C ILE A 153 20.88 16.89 -17.91
N LEU A 154 19.62 17.34 -17.78
CA LEU A 154 18.49 16.80 -18.54
C LEU A 154 18.41 17.35 -19.97
N GLN A 155 18.69 18.63 -20.17
CA GLN A 155 18.55 19.30 -21.47
C GLN A 155 19.38 18.63 -22.57
N PRO A 156 20.66 18.25 -22.37
CA PRO A 156 21.40 17.50 -23.37
C PRO A 156 20.75 16.16 -23.76
N LYS A 157 20.06 15.48 -22.83
CA LYS A 157 19.35 14.22 -23.13
C LYS A 157 18.11 14.46 -24.00
N VAL A 158 17.43 15.59 -23.76
CA VAL A 158 16.33 16.06 -24.63
C VAL A 158 16.87 16.40 -26.02
N ASP A 159 17.99 17.12 -26.09
CA ASP A 159 18.62 17.53 -27.35
C ASP A 159 19.15 16.36 -28.19
N GLU A 160 19.56 15.28 -27.52
CA GLU A 160 19.94 14.02 -28.15
C GLU A 160 18.73 13.16 -28.56
N GLY A 161 17.50 13.57 -28.25
CA GLY A 161 16.27 12.81 -28.52
C GLY A 161 16.14 11.52 -27.70
N LYS A 162 16.84 11.43 -26.55
CA LYS A 162 16.77 10.27 -25.64
C LYS A 162 15.55 10.29 -24.72
N ILE A 163 15.05 11.49 -24.43
CA ILE A 163 13.87 11.72 -23.59
C ILE A 163 13.02 12.85 -24.19
N LEU A 164 11.74 12.85 -23.86
CA LEU A 164 10.87 14.00 -24.11
C LEU A 164 11.00 15.05 -23.00
N ALA A 165 10.98 16.32 -23.36
CA ALA A 165 10.89 17.43 -22.40
C ALA A 165 9.49 17.50 -21.75
N LYS A 166 8.46 17.28 -22.57
CA LYS A 166 7.05 17.48 -22.20
C LYS A 166 6.60 16.77 -20.91
N PRO A 167 6.94 15.51 -20.64
CA PRO A 167 6.49 14.82 -19.42
C PRO A 167 7.31 15.18 -18.16
N ILE A 168 8.34 16.03 -18.24
CA ILE A 168 9.16 16.39 -17.08
C ILE A 168 8.75 17.78 -16.57
N TYR A 169 8.25 17.84 -15.34
CA TYR A 169 7.73 19.06 -14.73
C TYR A 169 8.57 19.47 -13.52
N ILE A 170 9.16 20.66 -13.58
CA ILE A 170 9.90 21.26 -12.45
C ILE A 170 9.02 22.34 -11.82
N PHE A 171 8.56 22.11 -10.59
CA PHE A 171 7.56 22.95 -9.95
C PHE A 171 7.94 23.37 -8.53
N ARG A 172 7.30 24.42 -8.04
CA ARG A 172 7.42 24.86 -6.65
C ARG A 172 6.55 23.99 -5.74
N SER A 173 7.16 23.23 -4.85
CA SER A 173 6.44 22.38 -3.90
C SER A 173 6.10 23.14 -2.61
N PRO A 174 4.92 22.97 -2.02
CA PRO A 174 4.61 23.54 -0.71
C PRO A 174 5.32 22.82 0.45
N HIS A 175 5.76 21.58 0.23
CA HIS A 175 6.38 20.72 1.24
C HIS A 175 7.50 19.87 0.65
N THR A 176 8.32 19.30 1.52
CA THR A 176 9.35 18.32 1.17
C THR A 176 8.92 16.93 1.62
N GLN A 177 9.47 15.87 1.02
CA GLN A 177 9.16 14.49 1.42
C GLN A 177 9.55 14.23 2.89
N HIS A 178 10.64 14.85 3.35
CA HIS A 178 11.07 14.78 4.74
C HIS A 178 10.07 15.40 5.73
N GLU A 179 9.48 16.55 5.38
CA GLU A 179 8.43 17.17 6.18
C GLU A 179 7.18 16.27 6.26
N LEU A 180 6.80 15.65 5.14
CA LEU A 180 5.67 14.72 5.13
C LEU A 180 5.91 13.48 5.99
N TYR A 181 7.13 12.91 5.97
CA TYR A 181 7.48 11.79 6.84
C TYR A 181 7.46 12.18 8.32
N ARG A 182 8.03 13.33 8.68
CA ARG A 182 7.95 13.84 10.06
C ARG A 182 6.49 14.01 10.50
N MET A 183 5.65 14.60 9.65
CA MET A 183 4.22 14.75 9.92
C MET A 183 3.54 13.41 10.13
N GLN A 184 3.82 12.43 9.27
CA GLN A 184 3.29 11.08 9.40
C GLN A 184 3.68 10.45 10.75
N ASP A 185 4.95 10.57 11.16
CA ASP A 185 5.43 10.02 12.43
C ASP A 185 4.76 10.72 13.64
N GLU A 186 4.65 12.05 13.60
CA GLU A 186 3.99 12.83 14.67
C GLU A 186 2.51 12.47 14.81
N VAL A 187 1.77 12.40 13.70
CA VAL A 187 0.36 11.97 13.71
C VAL A 187 0.22 10.52 14.18
N ALA A 188 1.11 9.62 13.77
CA ALA A 188 1.08 8.22 14.18
C ALA A 188 1.22 8.08 15.71
N GLU A 189 2.07 8.86 16.36
CA GLU A 189 2.23 8.83 17.81
C GLU A 189 0.97 9.31 18.54
N VAL A 190 0.31 10.37 18.04
CA VAL A 190 -0.96 10.83 18.59
C VAL A 190 -2.04 9.77 18.42
N LEU A 191 -2.15 9.17 17.22
CA LEU A 191 -3.10 8.09 16.94
C LEU A 191 -2.91 6.89 17.85
N LYS A 192 -1.66 6.46 18.11
CA LYS A 192 -1.35 5.39 19.07
C LYS A 192 -1.83 5.72 20.49
N SER A 193 -1.73 6.98 20.91
CA SER A 193 -2.22 7.39 22.24
C SER A 193 -3.75 7.36 22.36
N MET A 194 -4.45 7.58 21.24
CA MET A 194 -5.92 7.54 21.15
C MET A 194 -6.47 6.11 20.92
N LYS A 195 -5.59 5.15 20.63
CA LYS A 195 -5.94 3.80 20.20
C LYS A 195 -6.60 2.99 21.31
N GLN A 196 -7.77 2.43 21.00
CA GLN A 196 -8.40 1.39 21.84
C GLN A 196 -7.70 0.03 21.61
N GLU A 197 -7.71 -0.86 22.60
CA GLU A 197 -6.97 -2.14 22.57
C GLU A 197 -7.19 -2.96 21.28
N ARG A 198 -8.42 -2.95 20.75
CA ARG A 198 -8.82 -3.68 19.54
C ARG A 198 -8.84 -2.84 18.26
N GLY A 199 -8.54 -1.55 18.35
CA GLY A 199 -8.56 -0.67 17.19
C GLY A 199 -7.38 -0.91 16.26
N SER A 200 -7.47 -0.36 15.07
CA SER A 200 -6.37 -0.21 14.12
C SER A 200 -6.52 1.09 13.34
N PHE A 201 -5.41 1.54 12.78
CA PHE A 201 -5.43 2.62 11.81
C PHE A 201 -4.43 2.33 10.68
N ALA A 202 -4.76 2.84 9.50
CA ALA A 202 -3.84 3.07 8.41
C ALA A 202 -3.59 4.57 8.33
N LEU A 203 -2.34 4.98 8.13
CA LEU A 203 -1.95 6.37 8.01
C LEU A 203 -1.03 6.52 6.81
N SER A 204 -1.32 7.50 5.97
CA SER A 204 -0.44 7.97 4.92
C SER A 204 -0.53 9.48 4.78
N VAL A 205 0.51 10.10 4.25
CA VAL A 205 0.47 11.50 3.85
C VAL A 205 0.68 11.58 2.34
N ASN A 206 -0.29 12.17 1.64
CA ASN A 206 -0.26 12.23 0.19
C ASN A 206 0.89 13.11 -0.31
N THR A 207 1.89 12.54 -0.98
CA THR A 207 3.07 13.27 -1.47
C THR A 207 2.72 14.47 -2.36
N LYS A 208 1.60 14.40 -3.11
CA LYS A 208 1.20 15.43 -4.08
C LYS A 208 0.51 16.62 -3.39
N THR A 209 -0.30 16.36 -2.36
CA THR A 209 -1.18 17.36 -1.76
C THR A 209 -0.84 17.70 -0.30
N GLY A 210 -0.03 16.89 0.37
CA GLY A 210 0.25 17.00 1.80
C GLY A 210 -0.94 16.61 2.70
N VAL A 211 -2.04 16.12 2.12
CA VAL A 211 -3.22 15.71 2.88
C VAL A 211 -2.91 14.45 3.69
N VAL A 212 -3.24 14.48 4.97
CA VAL A 212 -3.11 13.34 5.90
C VAL A 212 -4.33 12.45 5.74
N GLU A 213 -4.13 11.20 5.32
CA GLU A 213 -5.20 10.23 5.08
C GLU A 213 -5.16 9.16 6.17
N ILE A 214 -6.26 9.02 6.92
CA ILE A 214 -6.38 8.12 8.06
C ILE A 214 -7.54 7.15 7.82
N GLY A 215 -7.23 5.89 7.59
CA GLY A 215 -8.16 4.78 7.72
C GLY A 215 -8.23 4.34 9.19
N HIS A 216 -9.40 4.12 9.76
CA HIS A 216 -9.52 3.72 11.16
C HIS A 216 -10.80 2.95 11.47
N ASP A 217 -10.83 2.27 12.61
CA ASP A 217 -12.03 1.64 13.17
C ASP A 217 -12.30 2.06 14.63
N TYR A 218 -11.62 3.09 15.16
CA TYR A 218 -11.77 3.48 16.56
C TYR A 218 -11.85 4.99 16.83
N LEU A 219 -11.50 5.86 15.88
CA LEU A 219 -11.55 7.30 16.08
C LEU A 219 -12.97 7.84 16.06
N LYS A 220 -13.39 8.45 17.17
CA LYS A 220 -14.65 9.18 17.28
C LYS A 220 -14.56 10.55 16.61
N PRO A 221 -15.68 11.17 16.19
CA PRO A 221 -15.68 12.50 15.59
C PRO A 221 -14.96 13.56 16.44
N GLU A 222 -15.05 13.48 17.77
CA GLU A 222 -14.38 14.40 18.68
C GLU A 222 -12.86 14.24 18.65
N GLN A 223 -12.35 13.00 18.53
CA GLN A 223 -10.92 12.71 18.41
C GLN A 223 -10.37 13.11 17.05
N GLN A 224 -11.16 12.96 15.99
CA GLN A 224 -10.81 13.46 14.66
C GLN A 224 -10.63 14.98 14.69
N LYS A 225 -11.56 15.69 15.33
CA LYS A 225 -11.46 17.13 15.52
C LYS A 225 -10.26 17.53 16.38
N GLU A 226 -9.96 16.79 17.44
CA GLU A 226 -8.78 17.01 18.27
C GLU A 226 -7.48 16.92 17.44
N LEU A 227 -7.38 15.94 16.53
CA LEU A 227 -6.26 15.83 15.60
C LEU A 227 -6.15 17.05 14.68
N GLU A 228 -7.26 17.47 14.07
CA GLU A 228 -7.29 18.67 13.22
C GLU A 228 -6.86 19.94 13.99
N GLU A 229 -7.27 20.06 15.25
CA GLU A 229 -6.89 21.18 16.13
C GLU A 229 -5.41 21.14 16.54
N GLN A 230 -4.82 19.95 16.70
CA GLN A 230 -3.39 19.78 17.01
C GLN A 230 -2.48 20.07 15.82
N PHE A 231 -2.97 19.84 14.59
CA PHE A 231 -2.21 19.99 13.35
C PHE A 231 -2.90 20.97 12.37
N PRO A 232 -3.06 22.26 12.75
CA PRO A 232 -3.92 23.20 12.02
C PRO A 232 -3.42 23.56 10.61
N ASP A 233 -2.14 23.32 10.33
CA ASP A 233 -1.51 23.59 9.03
C ASP A 233 -1.78 22.48 8.00
N TYR A 234 -2.43 21.38 8.41
CA TYR A 234 -2.66 20.21 7.56
C TYR A 234 -4.15 19.92 7.39
N ALA A 235 -4.50 19.45 6.20
CA ALA A 235 -5.83 18.93 5.92
C ALA A 235 -5.86 17.42 6.19
N PHE A 236 -6.95 16.96 6.80
CA PHE A 236 -7.17 15.55 7.12
C PHE A 236 -8.29 14.95 6.28
N ARG A 237 -8.18 13.65 6.01
CA ARG A 237 -9.24 12.82 5.45
C ARG A 237 -9.35 11.55 6.27
N PHE A 238 -10.47 11.43 6.98
CA PHE A 238 -10.79 10.25 7.78
C PHE A 238 -11.68 9.31 6.98
N LYS A 239 -11.36 8.02 7.03
CA LYS A 239 -12.18 6.94 6.46
C LYS A 239 -12.37 5.88 7.53
N GLN A 240 -13.63 5.65 7.91
CA GLN A 240 -13.96 4.52 8.76
C GLN A 240 -13.86 3.21 7.95
N GLU A 241 -13.14 2.23 8.48
CA GLU A 241 -12.95 0.90 7.90
C GLU A 241 -13.77 -0.14 8.68
N GLY A 242 -14.84 -0.63 8.04
CA GLY A 242 -15.78 -1.56 8.67
C GLY A 242 -16.51 -0.94 9.87
N ASN A 243 -16.87 -1.77 10.84
CA ASN A 243 -17.54 -1.33 12.06
C ASN A 243 -16.55 -0.70 13.05
N MET A 244 -17.02 0.31 13.80
CA MET A 244 -16.26 0.86 14.92
C MET A 244 -16.08 -0.22 15.99
N VAL A 245 -14.88 -0.31 16.58
CA VAL A 245 -14.61 -1.24 17.69
C VAL A 245 -15.58 -0.99 18.84
N ALA A 246 -15.96 -2.07 19.52
CA ALA A 246 -16.80 -2.01 20.71
C ALA A 246 -16.20 -1.05 21.76
N GLU A 247 -17.04 -0.26 22.41
CA GLU A 247 -16.59 0.65 23.45
C GLU A 247 -16.02 -0.12 24.66
N PRO A 248 -15.15 0.50 25.47
CA PRO A 248 -14.64 -0.14 26.67
C PRO A 248 -15.76 -0.66 27.59
N GLY A 249 -15.78 -1.98 27.80
CA GLY A 249 -16.79 -2.67 28.61
C GLY A 249 -17.96 -3.25 27.82
N GLU A 250 -18.09 -2.92 26.54
CA GLU A 250 -19.02 -3.60 25.62
C GLU A 250 -18.39 -4.89 25.08
N SER A 251 -19.23 -5.89 24.84
CA SER A 251 -18.78 -7.16 24.28
C SER A 251 -18.57 -7.05 22.78
N ALA A 252 -17.46 -7.57 22.29
CA ALA A 252 -17.21 -7.78 20.86
C ALA A 252 -17.80 -9.11 20.33
N VAL A 253 -18.45 -9.89 21.19
CA VAL A 253 -19.13 -11.12 20.80
C VAL A 253 -20.59 -10.81 20.51
N ILE A 254 -20.95 -10.86 19.22
CA ILE A 254 -22.33 -10.63 18.78
C ILE A 254 -23.05 -11.96 18.80
N LYS A 255 -24.10 -12.07 19.62
CA LYS A 255 -24.92 -13.29 19.71
C LYS A 255 -26.04 -13.26 18.66
N PRO A 256 -26.41 -14.41 18.09
CA PRO A 256 -27.50 -14.45 17.14
C PRO A 256 -28.83 -14.18 17.86
N ALA A 257 -29.78 -13.58 17.15
CA ALA A 257 -31.14 -13.37 17.67
C ALA A 257 -31.82 -14.71 18.04
N GLN A 258 -31.48 -15.78 17.31
CA GLN A 258 -31.93 -17.13 17.58
C GLN A 258 -30.71 -18.06 17.68
N ILE A 259 -30.57 -18.74 18.83
CA ILE A 259 -29.39 -19.57 19.12
C ILE A 259 -29.38 -20.86 18.28
N MET A 260 -30.55 -21.41 17.95
CA MET A 260 -30.69 -22.68 17.24
C MET A 260 -31.55 -22.51 16.00
N SER A 261 -31.18 -23.16 14.89
CA SER A 261 -31.90 -23.12 13.62
C SER A 261 -32.10 -24.53 13.06
N GLU A 262 -33.24 -24.81 12.45
CA GLU A 262 -33.45 -26.04 11.65
C GLU A 262 -32.98 -25.87 10.20
N THR A 263 -32.55 -24.67 9.83
CA THR A 263 -31.98 -24.35 8.51
C THR A 263 -30.48 -24.13 8.65
N PRO A 264 -29.63 -24.80 7.85
CA PRO A 264 -28.19 -24.61 7.92
C PRO A 264 -27.78 -23.21 7.46
N VAL A 265 -26.67 -22.72 8.03
CA VAL A 265 -26.01 -21.48 7.63
C VAL A 265 -24.65 -21.85 7.05
N ASN A 266 -24.41 -21.48 5.79
CA ASN A 266 -23.21 -21.90 5.07
C ASN A 266 -22.08 -20.86 5.08
N GLU A 267 -22.40 -19.62 5.49
CA GLU A 267 -21.42 -18.55 5.63
C GLU A 267 -20.63 -18.64 6.95
N GLY A 268 -19.49 -17.95 7.00
CA GLY A 268 -18.61 -17.94 8.17
C GLY A 268 -17.70 -19.17 8.27
N GLY A 269 -16.83 -19.16 9.28
CA GLY A 269 -15.90 -20.23 9.60
C GLY A 269 -16.21 -20.88 10.93
N PHE A 270 -15.56 -22.00 11.22
CA PHE A 270 -15.69 -22.70 12.49
C PHE A 270 -14.55 -22.36 13.44
N ILE A 271 -14.87 -22.19 14.72
CA ILE A 271 -13.86 -22.14 15.78
C ILE A 271 -13.25 -23.53 15.96
N MET A 272 -12.01 -23.69 15.51
CA MET A 272 -11.30 -24.97 15.54
C MET A 272 -10.48 -25.15 16.82
N GLY A 273 -10.11 -24.05 17.46
CA GLY A 273 -9.34 -24.04 18.71
C GLY A 273 -9.40 -22.69 19.39
N MET A 274 -9.10 -22.66 20.69
CA MET A 274 -9.05 -21.44 21.48
C MET A 274 -7.92 -21.51 22.50
N SER A 275 -7.32 -20.37 22.79
CA SER A 275 -6.43 -20.17 23.93
C SER A 275 -6.75 -18.85 24.62
N GLU A 276 -6.05 -18.55 25.72
CA GLU A 276 -6.23 -17.27 26.41
C GLU A 276 -5.93 -16.12 25.46
N GLY A 277 -6.95 -15.31 25.17
CA GLY A 277 -6.84 -14.16 24.29
C GLY A 277 -6.74 -14.47 22.79
N SER A 278 -7.05 -15.68 22.34
CA SER A 278 -7.06 -15.98 20.89
C SER A 278 -8.01 -17.12 20.48
N ILE A 279 -8.42 -17.05 19.22
CA ILE A 279 -9.24 -18.07 18.55
C ILE A 279 -8.58 -18.49 17.25
N PHE A 280 -8.68 -19.77 16.92
CA PHE A 280 -8.33 -20.32 15.61
C PHE A 280 -9.64 -20.58 14.85
N VAL A 281 -9.82 -19.91 13.71
CA VAL A 281 -11.00 -20.05 12.86
C VAL A 281 -10.59 -20.59 11.49
N SER A 282 -11.33 -21.58 11.00
CA SER A 282 -11.13 -22.16 9.67
C SER A 282 -12.39 -22.01 8.81
N GLY A 283 -12.23 -21.58 7.56
CA GLY A 283 -13.30 -21.20 6.67
C GLY A 283 -13.81 -19.77 6.89
N GLY A 284 -14.79 -19.36 6.09
CA GLY A 284 -15.34 -18.00 6.08
C GLY A 284 -14.61 -17.08 5.11
N THR A 285 -14.28 -15.86 5.54
CA THR A 285 -13.57 -14.87 4.71
C THR A 285 -12.15 -15.30 4.37
N GLU A 286 -11.49 -15.96 5.32
CA GLU A 286 -10.13 -16.48 5.19
C GLU A 286 -10.15 -18.01 5.21
N GLY A 287 -9.15 -18.66 4.61
CA GLY A 287 -9.07 -20.12 4.62
C GLY A 287 -8.85 -20.68 6.04
N ALA A 288 -7.87 -20.14 6.77
CA ALA A 288 -7.57 -20.50 8.15
C ALA A 288 -6.76 -19.40 8.82
N THR A 289 -7.23 -18.90 9.97
CA THR A 289 -6.63 -17.73 10.63
C THR A 289 -6.66 -17.86 12.15
N ASN A 290 -5.54 -17.55 12.78
CA ASN A 290 -5.47 -17.29 14.21
C ASN A 290 -5.73 -15.80 14.46
N TYR A 291 -6.75 -15.50 15.24
CA TYR A 291 -7.07 -14.15 15.67
C TYR A 291 -6.70 -13.95 17.13
N SER A 292 -5.96 -12.89 17.45
CA SER A 292 -5.95 -12.35 18.81
C SER A 292 -7.32 -11.76 19.13
N PHE A 293 -7.93 -12.23 20.20
CA PHE A 293 -9.27 -11.84 20.63
C PHE A 293 -9.45 -12.04 22.14
N THR A 294 -9.50 -10.95 22.90
CA THR A 294 -9.49 -11.00 24.38
C THR A 294 -10.74 -11.65 24.98
N GLU A 295 -11.85 -11.69 24.25
CA GLU A 295 -13.09 -12.34 24.68
C GLU A 295 -13.21 -13.82 24.22
N ALA A 296 -12.11 -14.46 23.80
CA ALA A 296 -12.10 -15.85 23.35
C ALA A 296 -12.80 -16.82 24.32
N GLY A 297 -12.72 -16.59 25.64
CA GLY A 297 -13.37 -17.42 26.65
C GLY A 297 -14.90 -17.40 26.65
N GLN A 298 -15.54 -16.52 25.89
CA GLN A 298 -17.00 -16.49 25.70
C GLN A 298 -17.48 -17.35 24.53
N LEU A 299 -16.55 -17.90 23.76
CA LEU A 299 -16.79 -18.71 22.58
C LEU A 299 -16.58 -20.19 22.91
N THR A 300 -16.96 -21.07 22.00
CA THR A 300 -16.76 -22.51 22.14
C THR A 300 -16.29 -23.13 20.83
N VAL A 301 -15.35 -24.07 20.91
CA VAL A 301 -14.92 -24.89 19.77
C VAL A 301 -16.12 -25.54 19.08
N GLY A 302 -16.11 -25.53 17.76
CA GLY A 302 -17.18 -26.01 16.88
C GLY A 302 -18.22 -24.95 16.51
N GLN A 303 -18.29 -23.81 17.19
CA GLN A 303 -19.22 -22.74 16.79
C GLN A 303 -18.87 -22.18 15.42
N ARG A 304 -19.89 -21.95 14.61
CA ARG A 304 -19.81 -21.19 13.37
C ARG A 304 -19.86 -19.69 13.66
N VAL A 305 -18.91 -18.94 13.12
CA VAL A 305 -18.75 -17.52 13.38
C VAL A 305 -18.39 -16.73 12.11
N LYS A 306 -18.75 -15.45 12.10
CA LYS A 306 -18.10 -14.45 11.25
C LYS A 306 -17.13 -13.66 12.10
N VAL A 307 -15.92 -13.47 11.60
CA VAL A 307 -14.90 -12.65 12.26
C VAL A 307 -14.70 -11.39 11.44
N GLU A 308 -14.88 -10.24 12.08
CA GLU A 308 -14.45 -8.97 11.51
C GLU A 308 -13.05 -8.66 12.05
N ALA A 309 -12.08 -8.68 11.14
CA ALA A 309 -10.69 -8.40 11.47
C ALA A 309 -10.45 -6.89 11.68
N THR A 310 -9.37 -6.58 12.37
CA THR A 310 -8.85 -5.21 12.55
C THR A 310 -7.36 -5.20 12.23
N GLY A 311 -6.92 -4.16 11.52
CA GLY A 311 -5.56 -4.03 11.01
C GLY A 311 -5.22 -5.02 9.90
N GLY A 312 -3.93 -5.16 9.62
CA GLY A 312 -3.43 -6.10 8.63
C GLY A 312 -3.50 -7.56 9.10
N ILE A 313 -3.73 -8.47 8.15
CA ILE A 313 -3.59 -9.91 8.35
C ILE A 313 -2.23 -10.34 7.80
N ALA A 314 -1.43 -11.00 8.63
CA ALA A 314 -0.13 -11.51 8.23
C ALA A 314 -0.29 -12.76 7.35
N GLU A 315 0.22 -12.68 6.12
CA GLU A 315 0.22 -13.74 5.12
C GLU A 315 1.09 -14.93 5.59
N SER A 316 0.43 -15.88 6.23
CA SER A 316 1.00 -17.15 6.70
C SER A 316 -0.10 -18.20 6.66
N TYR A 317 0.23 -19.46 6.92
CA TYR A 317 -0.78 -20.52 6.96
C TYR A 317 -0.62 -21.38 8.22
N PRO A 318 -1.53 -21.25 9.22
CA PRO A 318 -2.67 -20.31 9.26
C PRO A 318 -2.24 -18.84 9.25
N ALA A 319 -3.08 -17.98 8.69
CA ALA A 319 -2.87 -16.54 8.73
C ALA A 319 -2.93 -16.02 10.17
N GLN A 320 -2.35 -14.85 10.46
CA GLN A 320 -2.38 -14.27 11.79
C GLN A 320 -2.99 -12.86 11.75
N GLY A 321 -3.93 -12.56 12.63
CA GLY A 321 -4.57 -11.25 12.69
C GLY A 321 -5.15 -10.95 14.06
N ALA A 322 -5.88 -9.84 14.15
CA ALA A 322 -6.69 -9.49 15.31
C ALA A 322 -8.17 -9.43 14.92
N ALA A 323 -9.05 -9.86 15.82
CA ALA A 323 -10.49 -9.73 15.64
C ALA A 323 -11.00 -8.53 16.44
N LYS A 324 -11.81 -7.66 15.81
CA LYS A 324 -12.57 -6.63 16.52
C LYS A 324 -13.99 -7.06 16.87
N PHE A 325 -14.60 -7.93 16.05
CA PHE A 325 -15.89 -8.56 16.35
C PHE A 325 -15.89 -10.03 15.98
N VAL A 326 -16.62 -10.81 16.76
CA VAL A 326 -16.94 -12.20 16.46
C VAL A 326 -18.45 -12.37 16.56
N GLU A 327 -19.12 -12.54 15.42
CA GLU A 327 -20.54 -12.83 15.34
C GLU A 327 -20.76 -14.34 15.36
N ILE A 328 -21.45 -14.83 16.39
CA ILE A 328 -21.87 -16.22 16.47
C ILE A 328 -23.11 -16.40 15.59
N LEU A 329 -23.06 -17.37 14.67
CA LEU A 329 -24.20 -17.70 13.82
C LEU A 329 -25.14 -18.69 14.51
N PRO A 330 -26.43 -18.74 14.14
CA PRO A 330 -27.37 -19.74 14.67
C PRO A 330 -26.85 -21.17 14.49
N ASP A 331 -26.88 -21.96 15.55
CA ASP A 331 -26.40 -23.34 15.53
C ASP A 331 -27.42 -24.25 14.84
N TYR A 332 -27.00 -24.91 13.78
CA TYR A 332 -27.87 -25.77 12.99
C TYR A 332 -28.16 -27.08 13.73
N LYS A 333 -29.43 -27.37 13.97
CA LYS A 333 -29.90 -28.64 14.52
C LYS A 333 -31.14 -29.11 13.76
N PRO A 334 -30.99 -30.01 12.78
CA PRO A 334 -32.12 -30.54 12.03
C PRO A 334 -33.02 -31.39 12.92
N ALA A 335 -34.28 -31.51 12.50
CA ALA A 335 -35.26 -32.34 13.18
C ALA A 335 -34.78 -33.80 13.30
N GLY A 336 -34.81 -34.33 14.51
CA GLY A 336 -34.41 -35.71 14.81
C GLY A 336 -32.91 -35.94 15.03
N ALA A 337 -32.07 -34.90 14.90
CA ALA A 337 -30.66 -34.97 15.32
C ALA A 337 -30.51 -34.80 16.85
N THR A 338 -29.58 -35.55 17.41
CA THR A 338 -29.19 -35.50 18.84
C THR A 338 -28.22 -34.35 19.07
N LEU A 339 -27.16 -34.30 18.26
CA LEU A 339 -26.16 -33.24 18.20
C LEU A 339 -26.65 -32.06 17.35
N SER A 340 -26.13 -30.86 17.62
CA SER A 340 -26.13 -29.75 16.67
C SER A 340 -24.86 -29.75 15.81
N GLU A 341 -24.80 -28.91 14.78
CA GLU A 341 -23.63 -28.69 13.93
C GLU A 341 -22.40 -28.40 14.77
N SER A 342 -22.49 -27.45 15.71
CA SER A 342 -21.35 -27.09 16.54
C SER A 342 -20.83 -28.26 17.39
N GLN A 343 -21.74 -29.11 17.89
CA GLN A 343 -21.38 -30.30 18.67
C GLN A 343 -20.77 -31.39 17.79
N ALA A 344 -21.28 -31.58 16.57
CA ALA A 344 -20.73 -32.52 15.60
C ALA A 344 -19.31 -32.10 15.17
N VAL A 345 -19.10 -30.82 14.89
CA VAL A 345 -17.79 -30.25 14.55
C VAL A 345 -16.82 -30.37 15.73
N ALA A 346 -17.24 -30.01 16.95
CA ALA A 346 -16.39 -30.17 18.14
C ALA A 346 -15.98 -31.64 18.37
N LYS A 347 -16.88 -32.58 18.11
CA LYS A 347 -16.60 -34.02 18.18
C LYS A 347 -15.61 -34.45 17.09
N ALA A 348 -15.78 -33.99 15.85
CA ALA A 348 -14.83 -34.23 14.76
C ALA A 348 -13.41 -33.72 15.11
N ILE A 349 -13.32 -32.50 15.64
CA ILE A 349 -12.05 -31.89 16.08
C ILE A 349 -11.39 -32.74 17.17
N LYS A 350 -12.17 -33.24 18.12
CA LYS A 350 -11.65 -34.12 19.17
C LYS A 350 -11.14 -35.46 18.64
N GLU A 351 -11.83 -36.05 17.66
CA GLU A 351 -11.48 -37.35 17.08
C GLU A 351 -10.28 -37.29 16.14
N LYS A 352 -10.21 -36.27 15.28
CA LYS A 352 -9.10 -36.07 14.32
C LYS A 352 -7.93 -35.26 14.88
N LYS A 353 -8.15 -34.59 16.01
CA LYS A 353 -7.28 -33.60 16.65
C LYS A 353 -7.16 -32.29 15.87
N GLN A 354 -6.82 -31.21 16.57
CA GLN A 354 -6.72 -29.88 15.99
C GLN A 354 -5.64 -29.80 14.90
N GLU A 355 -4.54 -30.55 15.01
CA GLU A 355 -3.43 -30.52 14.06
C GLU A 355 -3.85 -30.96 12.66
N PHE A 356 -4.85 -31.84 12.55
CA PHE A 356 -5.44 -32.22 11.26
C PHE A 356 -6.05 -30.99 10.57
N PHE A 357 -6.74 -30.14 11.33
CA PHE A 357 -7.45 -28.97 10.82
C PHE A 357 -6.58 -27.70 10.72
N ASN A 358 -5.30 -27.76 11.12
CA ASN A 358 -4.38 -26.65 10.90
C ASN A 358 -4.13 -26.38 9.41
N VAL A 359 -4.28 -27.41 8.56
CA VAL A 359 -4.08 -27.33 7.11
C VAL A 359 -5.28 -27.78 6.27
N ASN A 360 -6.34 -28.23 6.94
CA ASN A 360 -7.53 -28.78 6.32
C ASN A 360 -8.75 -27.99 6.78
N VAL A 361 -9.46 -27.40 5.83
CA VAL A 361 -10.63 -26.55 6.07
C VAL A 361 -11.89 -27.40 5.94
N ILE A 362 -12.84 -27.24 6.87
CA ILE A 362 -14.18 -27.81 6.72
C ILE A 362 -14.93 -26.97 5.68
N THR A 363 -15.23 -27.56 4.52
CA THR A 363 -15.92 -26.88 3.43
C THR A 363 -17.43 -26.99 3.54
N GLU A 364 -17.92 -28.11 4.08
CA GLU A 364 -19.35 -28.36 4.23
C GLU A 364 -19.64 -29.26 5.44
N VAL A 365 -20.82 -29.07 6.05
CA VAL A 365 -21.34 -29.93 7.11
C VAL A 365 -22.80 -30.28 6.80
N GLN A 366 -23.10 -31.57 6.74
CA GLN A 366 -24.44 -32.08 6.46
C GLN A 366 -24.84 -33.16 7.47
N TYR A 367 -26.16 -33.29 7.70
CA TYR A 367 -26.73 -34.36 8.52
C TYR A 367 -27.47 -35.39 7.66
N ASP A 368 -27.07 -36.65 7.73
CA ASP A 368 -27.79 -37.78 7.15
C ASP A 368 -28.73 -38.39 8.18
N GLY A 369 -30.01 -38.04 8.11
CA GLY A 369 -31.05 -38.54 9.01
C GLY A 369 -31.36 -40.04 8.86
N ASN A 370 -31.02 -40.67 7.72
CA ASN A 370 -31.22 -42.11 7.54
C ASN A 370 -30.14 -42.90 8.28
N ARG A 371 -28.89 -42.43 8.21
CA ARG A 371 -27.74 -43.06 8.88
C ARG A 371 -27.53 -42.58 10.31
N LYS A 372 -28.15 -41.47 10.71
CA LYS A 372 -27.89 -40.74 11.97
C LYS A 372 -26.43 -40.36 12.11
N LEU A 373 -25.89 -39.72 11.06
CA LEU A 373 -24.50 -39.30 10.98
C LEU A 373 -24.41 -37.84 10.54
N TRP A 374 -23.43 -37.15 11.08
CA TRP A 374 -22.93 -35.90 10.54
C TRP A 374 -21.78 -36.18 9.58
N ILE A 375 -21.77 -35.53 8.43
CA ILE A 375 -20.74 -35.66 7.40
C ILE A 375 -20.09 -34.29 7.26
N LEU A 376 -18.79 -34.22 7.50
CA LEU A 376 -17.98 -33.03 7.30
C LEU A 376 -17.09 -33.26 6.08
N GLU A 377 -17.24 -32.40 5.07
CA GLU A 377 -16.36 -32.38 3.91
C GLU A 377 -15.14 -31.50 4.19
N ILE A 378 -13.98 -31.97 3.75
CA ILE A 378 -12.69 -31.36 4.02
C ILE A 378 -12.06 -30.91 2.70
N SER A 379 -11.29 -29.82 2.72
CA SER A 379 -10.61 -29.24 1.56
C SER A 379 -9.62 -30.16 0.83
N ASP A 380 -9.24 -31.30 1.43
CA ASP A 380 -8.41 -32.34 0.81
C ASP A 380 -9.24 -33.48 0.18
N ASP A 381 -10.53 -33.22 -0.04
CA ASP A 381 -11.55 -34.15 -0.55
C ASP A 381 -11.84 -35.35 0.38
N SER A 382 -11.30 -35.35 1.61
CA SER A 382 -11.64 -36.36 2.62
C SER A 382 -12.96 -36.03 3.34
N MET A 383 -13.55 -37.06 3.94
CA MET A 383 -14.78 -36.94 4.73
C MET A 383 -14.55 -37.39 6.17
N VAL A 384 -15.12 -36.66 7.12
CA VAL A 384 -15.19 -37.06 8.52
C VAL A 384 -16.64 -37.35 8.88
N GLU A 385 -16.94 -38.63 9.14
CA GLU A 385 -18.24 -39.05 9.62
C GLU A 385 -18.27 -39.04 11.15
N VAL A 386 -19.27 -38.36 11.73
CA VAL A 386 -19.48 -38.28 13.18
C VAL A 386 -20.84 -38.87 13.53
N GLU A 387 -20.85 -39.90 14.38
CA GLU A 387 -22.10 -40.53 14.81
C GLU A 387 -22.94 -39.61 15.70
N ASP A 388 -24.24 -39.53 15.39
CA ASP A 388 -25.24 -38.78 16.16
C ASP A 388 -25.78 -39.64 17.31
N ARG A 389 -24.96 -39.79 18.37
CA ARG A 389 -25.29 -40.57 19.58
C ARG A 389 -24.69 -39.98 20.84
#